data_AF-A0A5R9NNJ0-F1
#
_entry.id   AF-A0A5R9NNJ0-F1
#
_cell.length_a   1.000
_cell.length_b   1.000
_cell.length_c   1.000
_cell.angle_alpha   90.00
_cell.angle_beta   90.00
_cell.angle_gamma   90.00
#
_symmetry.space_group_name_H-M   'P 1'
#
loop_
_entity.id
_entity.type
_entity.pdbx_description
1 polymer ?
#
loop_
_entity_poly.entity_id
_entity_poly.type
_entity_poly.pdbx_seq_one_letter_code
_entity_poly.pdbx_strand_id
1 'polypeptide(L)' 'MRWQPDRKDDTTPSLKKCGCGGSAKVVYDTHSRIMCARCGSEVTAKTMPFFRDPAGQREHEAWRAAVRWNEGIIPQ' A
#
# COMPACT_ATOMS: atom_id res chain seq x y z
N MET A 1 -12.98 25.10 24.79
CA MET A 1 -12.12 24.10 24.13
C MET A 1 -12.80 23.69 22.85
N ARG A 2 -12.19 23.96 21.69
CA ARG A 2 -12.77 23.68 20.37
C ARG A 2 -12.27 22.29 19.95
N TRP A 3 -13.14 21.29 19.99
CA TRP A 3 -12.85 19.97 19.46
C TRP A 3 -12.55 20.12 17.96
N GLN A 4 -11.29 19.93 17.57
CA GLN A 4 -10.94 19.66 16.18
C GLN A 4 -10.91 18.14 16.07
N PRO A 5 -11.74 17.51 15.22
CA PRO A 5 -11.54 16.10 14.91
C PRO A 5 -10.19 16.01 14.21
N ASP A 6 -9.19 15.45 14.90
CA ASP A 6 -8.01 14.92 14.22
C ASP A 6 -8.53 14.03 13.10
N ARG A 7 -8.26 14.42 11.86
CA ARG A 7 -8.66 13.70 10.64
C ARG A 7 -7.85 12.40 10.55
N LYS A 8 -8.03 11.50 11.52
CA LYS A 8 -7.49 10.14 11.60
C LYS A 8 -8.35 9.18 10.78
N ASP A 9 -8.71 9.61 9.58
CA ASP A 9 -9.31 8.75 8.56
C ASP A 9 -8.40 8.74 7.34
N ASP A 10 -7.09 8.81 7.58
CA ASP A 10 -6.11 8.55 6.54
C ASP A 10 -5.96 7.03 6.41
N THR A 11 -6.72 6.46 5.48
CA THR A 11 -6.66 5.03 5.15
C THR A 11 -5.42 4.69 4.30
N THR A 12 -4.50 5.64 4.11
CA THR A 12 -3.26 5.44 3.35
C THR A 12 -2.22 4.69 4.20
N PRO A 13 -1.66 3.58 3.70
CA PRO A 13 -0.62 2.85 4.42
C PRO A 13 0.69 3.66 4.50
N SER A 14 1.30 3.67 5.68
CA SER A 14 2.67 4.18 5.86
C SER A 14 3.70 3.25 5.23
N LEU A 15 4.53 3.77 4.33
CA LEU A 15 5.53 2.99 3.57
C LEU A 15 6.96 3.38 3.96
N LYS A 16 7.81 2.38 4.24
CA LYS A 16 9.25 2.59 4.39
C LYS A 16 9.87 3.06 3.07
N LYS A 17 11.00 3.75 3.14
CA LYS A 17 11.79 4.06 1.94
C LYS A 17 12.28 2.76 1.30
N CYS A 18 12.39 2.78 -0.03
CA CYS A 18 13.07 1.72 -0.74
C CYS A 18 14.56 1.67 -0.33
N GLY A 19 15.20 0.50 -0.46
CA GLY A 19 16.64 0.36 -0.26
C GLY A 19 17.48 1.29 -1.16
N CYS A 20 16.94 1.72 -2.30
CA CYS A 20 17.58 2.74 -3.16
C CYS A 20 17.44 4.19 -2.62
N GLY A 21 16.82 4.38 -1.45
CA GLY A 21 16.51 5.69 -0.86
C GLY A 21 15.29 6.40 -1.45
N GLY A 22 14.64 5.83 -2.48
CA GLY A 22 13.46 6.40 -3.13
C GLY A 22 12.17 6.20 -2.32
N SER A 23 11.21 7.12 -2.53
CA SER A 23 9.87 7.01 -1.93
C SER A 23 9.05 5.92 -2.63
N ALA A 24 8.30 5.17 -1.81
CA ALA A 24 7.32 4.22 -2.28
C ALA A 24 5.93 4.85 -2.29
N LYS A 25 5.07 4.38 -3.19
CA LYS A 25 3.66 4.78 -3.25
C LYS A 25 2.78 3.59 -3.59
N VAL A 26 1.51 3.66 -3.15
CA VAL A 26 0.48 2.74 -3.64
C VAL A 26 0.11 3.13 -5.06
N VAL A 27 -0.03 2.14 -5.93
CA VAL A 27 -0.55 2.27 -7.29
C VAL A 27 -1.78 1.37 -7.38
N TYR A 28 -2.93 1.98 -7.65
CA TYR A 28 -4.20 1.28 -7.85
C TYR A 28 -4.42 1.08 -9.34
N ASP A 29 -4.31 -0.16 -9.80
CA ASP A 29 -4.60 -0.58 -11.18
C ASP A 29 -5.54 -1.79 -11.13
N THR A 30 -5.37 -2.76 -12.03
CA THR A 30 -6.06 -4.07 -12.02
C THR A 30 -5.88 -4.80 -10.68
N HIS A 31 -4.71 -4.63 -10.05
CA HIS A 31 -4.42 -5.03 -8.68
C HIS A 31 -3.67 -3.90 -7.97
N SER A 32 -3.84 -3.80 -6.64
CA SER A 32 -3.07 -2.84 -5.84
C SER A 32 -1.62 -3.29 -5.69
N ARG A 33 -0.68 -2.38 -5.98
CA ARG A 33 0.76 -2.62 -5.82
C ARG A 33 1.46 -1.47 -5.10
N ILE A 34 2.54 -1.76 -4.41
CA ILE A 34 3.48 -0.75 -3.92
C ILE A 34 4.62 -0.65 -4.92
N MET A 35 4.98 0.56 -5.33
CA MET A 35 6.07 0.78 -6.29
C MET A 35 6.98 1.91 -5.82
N CYS A 36 8.30 1.72 -5.96
CA CYS A 36 9.27 2.78 -5.79
C CYS A 36 9.29 3.68 -7.03
N ALA A 37 9.10 4.99 -6.83
CA ALA A 37 9.17 5.94 -7.93
C ALA A 37 10.59 6.13 -8.51
N ARG A 38 11.64 5.68 -7.80
CA ARG A 38 13.04 5.86 -8.21
C ARG A 38 13.59 4.68 -9.00
N CYS A 39 13.51 3.48 -8.44
CA CYS A 39 14.12 2.27 -9.04
C CYS A 39 13.11 1.32 -9.69
N GLY A 40 11.81 1.61 -9.61
CA GLY A 40 10.77 0.76 -10.19
C GLY A 40 10.50 -0.55 -9.42
N SER A 41 11.23 -0.84 -8.35
CA SER A 41 10.96 -2.02 -7.51
C SER A 41 9.51 -1.98 -7.03
N GLU A 42 8.82 -3.10 -7.16
CA GLU A 42 7.41 -3.21 -6.82
C GLU A 42 7.09 -4.47 -6.04
N VAL A 43 6.01 -4.39 -5.27
CA VAL A 43 5.46 -5.51 -4.51
C VAL A 43 3.96 -5.54 -4.75
N THR A 44 3.46 -6.71 -5.13
CA THR A 44 2.03 -6.99 -5.27
C THR A 44 1.57 -7.92 -4.15
N ALA A 45 0.29 -7.83 -3.80
CA ALA A 45 -0.35 -8.79 -2.91
C ALA A 45 -1.72 -9.17 -3.47
N LYS A 46 -1.70 -10.01 -4.51
CA LYS A 46 -2.94 -10.62 -5.01
C LYS A 46 -3.51 -11.52 -3.93
N THR A 47 -4.75 -11.27 -3.54
CA THR A 47 -5.49 -12.11 -2.60
C THR A 47 -6.70 -12.69 -3.29
N MET A 48 -7.18 -13.84 -2.80
CA MET A 48 -8.52 -14.27 -3.19
C MET A 48 -9.52 -13.20 -2.75
N PRO A 49 -10.58 -12.93 -3.55
CA PRO A 49 -11.60 -11.95 -3.16
C PRO A 49 -12.15 -12.28 -1.78
N PHE A 50 -11.88 -11.40 -0.82
CA PHE A 50 -12.43 -11.48 0.53
C PHE A 50 -13.61 -10.52 0.66
N PHE A 51 -13.47 -9.33 0.08
CA PHE A 51 -14.54 -8.34 0.01
C PHE A 51 -15.34 -8.52 -1.28
N ARG A 52 -16.67 -8.37 -1.18
CA ARG A 52 -17.56 -8.33 -2.35
C ARG A 52 -17.41 -7.03 -3.14
N ASP A 53 -17.12 -5.94 -2.42
CA ASP A 53 -16.91 -4.63 -3.02
C ASP A 53 -15.50 -4.54 -3.63
N PRO A 54 -15.36 -4.17 -4.93
CA PRO A 54 -14.06 -4.06 -5.56
C PRO A 54 -13.15 -2.99 -4.95
N ALA A 55 -13.69 -1.89 -4.39
CA ALA A 55 -12.87 -0.87 -3.76
C ALA A 55 -12.30 -1.38 -2.43
N GLY A 56 -13.11 -2.00 -1.59
CA GLY A 56 -12.65 -2.66 -0.36
C GLY A 56 -11.65 -3.80 -0.62
N GLN A 57 -11.84 -4.57 -1.69
CA GLN A 57 -10.88 -5.58 -2.11
C GLN A 57 -9.53 -4.96 -2.51
N ARG A 58 -9.53 -3.84 -3.26
CA ARG A 58 -8.30 -3.13 -3.63
C ARG A 58 -7.61 -2.50 -2.42
N GLU A 59 -8.34 -1.94 -1.46
CA GLU A 59 -7.74 -1.47 -0.21
C GLU A 59 -7.09 -2.61 0.56
N HIS A 60 -7.78 -3.75 0.69
CA HIS A 60 -7.22 -4.93 1.32
C HIS A 60 -5.91 -5.37 0.64
N GLU A 61 -5.88 -5.45 -0.69
CA GLU A 61 -4.67 -5.77 -1.45
C GLU A 61 -3.56 -4.72 -1.24
N ALA A 62 -3.90 -3.43 -1.17
CA ALA A 62 -2.94 -2.36 -0.92
C ALA A 62 -2.29 -2.49 0.46
N TRP A 63 -3.08 -2.76 1.51
CA TRP A 63 -2.57 -3.00 2.86
C TRP A 63 -1.66 -4.22 2.92
N ARG A 64 -2.02 -5.31 2.23
CA ARG A 64 -1.18 -6.52 2.19
C ARG A 64 0.12 -6.28 1.43
N ALA A 65 0.09 -5.51 0.35
CA ALA A 65 1.28 -5.12 -0.38
C ALA A 65 2.18 -4.18 0.44
N ALA A 66 1.59 -3.26 1.21
CA ALA A 66 2.32 -2.37 2.12
C ALA A 66 3.06 -3.13 3.23
N VAL A 67 2.43 -4.15 3.83
CA VAL A 67 3.08 -5.02 4.82
C VAL A 67 4.29 -5.71 4.22
N ARG A 68 4.12 -6.38 3.06
CA ARG A 68 5.24 -7.05 2.36
C ARG A 68 6.39 -6.10 2.03
N TRP A 69 6.07 -4.90 1.54
CA TRP A 69 7.05 -3.85 1.29
C TRP A 69 7.83 -3.48 2.56
N ASN A 70 7.12 -3.25 3.67
CA ASN A 70 7.73 -2.83 4.93
C ASN A 70 8.54 -3.94 5.63
N GLU A 71 8.21 -5.20 5.35
CA GLU A 71 8.96 -6.38 5.82
C GLU A 71 10.17 -6.69 4.91
N GLY A 72 10.33 -6.00 3.79
CA GLY A 72 11.40 -6.26 2.82
C GLY A 72 11.17 -7.53 1.99
N ILE A 73 9.94 -8.05 1.97
CA ILE A 73 9.54 -9.19 1.15
C ILE A 73 9.28 -8.67 -0.26
N ILE A 74 10.37 -8.47 -1.01
CA ILE A 74 10.30 -8.21 -2.45
C ILE A 74 10.21 -9.59 -3.11
N PRO A 75 9.15 -9.91 -3.87
CA PRO A 75 9.12 -11.15 -4.63
C PRO A 75 10.32 -11.15 -5.59
N GLN A 76 11.15 -12.20 -5.51
CA GLN A 76 12.23 -12.45 -6.45
C GLN A 76 11.68 -12.73 -7.85
#